data_AF-Q4REB9-F1
#
_entry.id   AF-Q4REB9-F1
#
_cell.length_a   1.000
_cell.length_b   1.000
_cell.length_c   1.000
_cell.angle_alpha   90.00
_cell.angle_beta   90.00
_cell.angle_gamma   90.00
#
_symmetry.space_group_name_H-M   'P 1'
#
loop_
_entity.id
_entity.type
_entity.pdbx_description
1 polymer ?
#
loop_
_entity_poly.entity_id
_entity_poly.type
_entity_poly.pdbx_seq_one_letter_code
_entity_poly.pdbx_strand_id
1 'polypeptide(L)'
;SDFEDGDVHMSSHEHRFHMFSSVEYEGQLYMTPQNFIESVTMSEPRSMFLCFSLLGLQFLILLTSPLLTSSNASFEVELDEACIISYTEYLFLLCILTKPHAGFKIAFNMFDADGNQMVDKREFLVLQEIFRKKNEKKSRKGDAEKSAQLSMQLYGYQVAPMNSVLKKDNQEFVARSYWDVLRRSTSQVLFSDLAERADDSITIDTTLLVHFFGKKGKAELTFDDFYRFMDNLQTEVLEIEFLTYSKGMTTISEEDFAKILLRFTNVENISAYLDNVRHCIPDEKV
;
A
#
# COMPACT_ATOMS: atom_id res chain seq x y z
N SER A 1 -3.41 -25.23 25.03
CA SER A 1 -3.40 -26.31 24.04
C SER A 1 -2.92 -25.69 22.75
N ASP A 2 -1.83 -26.23 22.23
CA ASP A 2 -1.27 -26.09 20.88
C ASP A 2 -0.89 -24.68 20.39
N PHE A 3 0.35 -24.30 20.71
CA PHE A 3 1.13 -23.41 19.87
C PHE A 3 1.48 -24.20 18.60
N GLU A 4 0.86 -23.87 17.46
CA GLU A 4 1.38 -24.30 16.16
C GLU A 4 2.75 -23.65 15.96
N ASP A 5 3.78 -24.49 16.13
CA ASP A 5 5.20 -24.19 16.02
C ASP A 5 5.58 -24.16 14.52
N GLY A 6 5.92 -22.98 13.98
CA GLY A 6 6.53 -22.85 12.65
C GLY A 6 6.01 -21.77 11.71
N ASP A 7 5.23 -20.79 12.17
CA ASP A 7 4.75 -19.72 11.30
C ASP A 7 5.82 -18.61 11.11
N VAL A 8 6.06 -18.21 9.87
CA VAL A 8 6.97 -17.09 9.57
C VAL A 8 6.37 -15.82 10.15
N HIS A 9 7.11 -15.13 11.01
CA HIS A 9 6.62 -13.91 11.65
C HIS A 9 6.38 -12.80 10.62
N MET A 10 5.13 -12.65 10.20
CA MET A 10 4.64 -11.52 9.40
C MET A 10 4.46 -10.28 10.29
N SER A 11 4.83 -9.11 9.79
CA SER A 11 4.42 -7.83 10.37
C SER A 11 2.91 -7.63 10.23
N SER A 12 2.34 -6.75 11.03
CA SER A 12 0.91 -6.40 10.94
C SER A 12 0.49 -5.97 9.54
N HIS A 13 1.34 -5.20 8.83
CA HIS A 13 1.08 -4.76 7.46
C HIS A 13 1.18 -5.91 6.44
N GLU A 14 2.15 -6.83 6.60
CA GLU A 14 2.29 -8.00 5.72
C GLU A 14 1.08 -8.93 5.88
N HIS A 15 0.67 -9.20 7.12
CA HIS A 15 -0.49 -10.03 7.42
C HIS A 15 -1.78 -9.41 6.89
N ARG A 16 -1.98 -8.11 7.11
CA ARG A 16 -3.16 -7.40 6.59
C ARG A 16 -3.18 -7.35 5.08
N PHE A 17 -2.03 -7.16 4.44
CA PHE A 17 -1.93 -7.24 2.98
C PHE A 17 -2.34 -8.62 2.47
N HIS A 18 -1.79 -9.68 3.07
CA HIS A 18 -2.12 -11.06 2.71
C HIS A 18 -3.60 -11.38 2.92
N MET A 19 -4.23 -10.87 3.98
CA MET A 19 -5.65 -11.10 4.30
C MET A 19 -6.60 -10.49 3.27
N PHE A 20 -6.27 -9.34 2.70
CA PHE A 20 -7.16 -8.60 1.80
C PHE A 20 -6.77 -8.75 0.31
N SER A 21 -5.61 -9.32 -0.01
CA SER A 21 -5.20 -9.58 -1.40
C SER A 21 -6.12 -10.59 -2.07
N SER A 22 -6.49 -10.33 -3.33
CA SER A 22 -7.40 -11.20 -4.10
C SER A 22 -6.85 -11.63 -5.46
N VAL A 23 -5.71 -11.08 -5.88
CA VAL A 23 -5.10 -11.37 -7.18
C VAL A 23 -3.73 -12.01 -6.96
N GLU A 24 -3.43 -13.06 -7.72
CA GLU A 24 -2.12 -13.71 -7.75
C GLU A 24 -1.63 -13.79 -9.19
N TYR A 25 -0.39 -13.36 -9.43
CA TYR A 25 0.28 -13.49 -10.72
C TYR A 25 1.73 -13.91 -10.50
N GLU A 26 2.16 -15.00 -11.15
CA GLU A 26 3.50 -15.58 -11.01
C GLU A 26 3.95 -15.80 -9.54
N GLY A 27 3.01 -16.15 -8.66
CA GLY A 27 3.27 -16.38 -7.23
C GLY A 27 3.37 -15.11 -6.38
N GLN A 28 3.24 -13.92 -6.97
CA GLN A 28 3.13 -12.65 -6.25
C GLN A 28 1.67 -12.27 -6.03
N LEU A 29 1.35 -11.84 -4.81
CA LEU A 29 0.04 -11.36 -4.41
C LEU A 29 -0.12 -9.87 -4.71
N TYR A 30 -1.33 -9.52 -5.12
CA TYR A 30 -1.76 -8.16 -5.43
C TYR A 30 -3.14 -7.88 -4.84
N MET A 31 -3.36 -6.60 -4.54
CA MET A 31 -4.65 -6.05 -4.20
C MET A 31 -5.30 -5.39 -5.41
N THR A 32 -6.62 -5.47 -5.51
CA THR A 32 -7.37 -4.50 -6.30
C THR A 32 -7.52 -3.20 -5.51
N PRO A 33 -7.82 -2.06 -6.15
CA PRO A 33 -8.17 -0.83 -5.46
C PRO A 33 -9.30 -1.01 -4.44
N GLN A 34 -10.31 -1.84 -4.76
CA GLN A 34 -11.35 -2.23 -3.81
C GLN A 34 -10.78 -2.96 -2.58
N ASN A 35 -9.85 -3.91 -2.76
CA ASN A 35 -9.20 -4.56 -1.62
C ASN A 35 -8.44 -3.56 -0.76
N PHE A 36 -7.78 -2.58 -1.37
CA PHE A 36 -7.10 -1.53 -0.61
C PHE A 36 -8.08 -0.74 0.26
N ILE A 37 -9.19 -0.26 -0.31
CA ILE A 37 -10.24 0.45 0.42
C ILE A 37 -10.78 -0.38 1.58
N GLU A 38 -11.12 -1.65 1.34
CA GLU A 38 -11.58 -2.56 2.39
C GLU A 38 -10.51 -2.76 3.46
N SER A 39 -9.24 -2.89 3.07
CA SER A 39 -8.12 -3.04 4.00
C SER A 39 -7.88 -1.81 4.88
N VAL A 40 -8.37 -0.62 4.53
CA VAL A 40 -8.22 0.59 5.38
C VAL A 40 -9.50 0.94 6.13
N THR A 41 -10.67 0.54 5.62
CA THR A 41 -11.98 0.88 6.20
C THR A 41 -12.58 -0.25 7.05
N MET A 42 -12.21 -1.52 6.83
CA MET A 42 -12.84 -2.69 7.46
C MET A 42 -11.88 -3.51 8.31
N SER A 43 -12.37 -4.14 9.38
CA SER A 43 -11.53 -5.02 10.20
C SER A 43 -11.18 -6.33 9.49
N GLU A 44 -12.15 -6.90 8.77
CA GLU A 44 -12.06 -8.17 8.04
C GLU A 44 -12.64 -8.01 6.62
N PRO A 45 -12.20 -8.80 5.63
CA PRO A 45 -12.71 -8.74 4.26
C PRO A 45 -14.15 -9.24 4.17
N ARG A 46 -14.96 -8.67 3.26
CA ARG A 46 -16.33 -9.12 3.03
C ARG A 46 -16.35 -10.44 2.23
N SER A 47 -16.58 -11.56 2.92
CA SER A 47 -16.83 -12.91 2.37
C SER A 47 -15.81 -13.45 1.35
N MET A 48 -15.02 -14.43 1.81
CA MET A 48 -13.97 -15.16 1.09
C MET A 48 -14.42 -15.96 -0.17
N PHE A 49 -15.72 -16.01 -0.49
CA PHE A 49 -16.32 -16.99 -1.42
C PHE A 49 -16.36 -16.61 -2.90
N LEU A 50 -15.96 -15.39 -3.29
CA LEU A 50 -15.95 -14.96 -4.70
C LEU A 50 -14.56 -14.99 -5.34
N CYS A 51 -13.50 -15.35 -4.60
CA CYS A 51 -12.12 -15.10 -5.01
C CYS A 51 -11.44 -16.23 -5.80
N PHE A 52 -12.00 -17.45 -5.83
CA PHE A 52 -11.35 -18.58 -6.50
C PHE A 52 -12.21 -19.03 -7.69
N SER A 53 -11.73 -18.79 -8.93
CA SER A 53 -12.03 -19.59 -10.15
C SER A 53 -12.50 -18.86 -11.43
N LEU A 54 -12.47 -17.53 -11.57
CA LEU A 54 -12.88 -16.88 -12.85
C LEU A 54 -11.82 -16.02 -13.55
N LEU A 55 -10.53 -16.12 -13.17
CA LEU A 55 -9.45 -15.36 -13.79
C LEU A 55 -8.79 -16.00 -15.04
N GLY A 56 -9.18 -17.22 -15.44
CA GLY A 56 -8.51 -17.91 -16.54
C GLY A 56 -8.87 -17.42 -17.95
N LEU A 57 -10.03 -16.77 -18.15
CA LEU A 57 -10.55 -16.45 -19.50
C LEU A 57 -10.85 -14.96 -19.74
N GLN A 58 -10.91 -14.12 -18.71
CA GLN A 58 -11.07 -12.66 -18.89
C GLN A 58 -9.75 -11.94 -19.22
N PHE A 59 -8.60 -12.54 -18.89
CA PHE A 59 -7.27 -11.97 -19.14
C PHE A 59 -6.97 -11.77 -20.64
N LEU A 60 -7.60 -12.55 -21.54
CA LEU A 60 -7.29 -12.55 -22.97
C LEU A 60 -8.19 -11.62 -23.82
N ILE A 61 -9.39 -11.27 -23.33
CA ILE A 61 -10.36 -10.44 -24.08
C ILE A 61 -10.07 -8.94 -23.88
N LEU A 62 -9.41 -8.56 -22.77
CA LEU A 62 -9.22 -7.18 -22.32
C LEU A 62 -8.13 -6.39 -23.07
N LEU A 63 -7.25 -7.04 -23.83
CA LEU A 63 -6.11 -6.42 -24.54
C LEU A 63 -6.50 -5.56 -25.77
N THR A 64 -7.80 -5.33 -26.04
CA THR A 64 -8.25 -4.88 -27.39
C THR A 64 -9.09 -3.60 -27.48
N SER A 65 -9.26 -2.78 -26.43
CA SER A 65 -10.06 -1.53 -26.54
C SER A 65 -9.30 -0.26 -26.10
N PRO A 66 -9.53 0.91 -26.75
CA PRO A 66 -8.79 2.14 -26.47
C PRO A 66 -9.54 3.06 -25.49
N LEU A 67 -8.86 3.62 -24.48
CA LEU A 67 -9.47 4.54 -23.51
C LEU A 67 -8.76 5.90 -23.37
N LEU A 68 -9.63 6.86 -23.02
CA LEU A 68 -9.49 8.31 -23.04
C LEU A 68 -8.85 8.85 -21.75
N THR A 69 -7.98 9.83 -21.93
CA THR A 69 -7.31 10.59 -20.86
C THR A 69 -8.19 11.75 -20.38
N SER A 70 -8.43 11.87 -19.06
CA SER A 70 -8.99 13.08 -18.45
C SER A 70 -8.46 13.27 -17.03
N SER A 71 -8.00 14.49 -16.73
CA SER A 71 -7.26 14.87 -15.51
C SER A 71 -8.15 15.04 -14.25
N ASN A 72 -9.44 14.67 -14.29
CA ASN A 72 -10.42 15.00 -13.24
C ASN A 72 -11.28 13.79 -12.79
N ALA A 73 -10.81 12.55 -12.95
CA ALA A 73 -11.54 11.36 -12.50
C ALA A 73 -11.27 11.09 -11.00
N SER A 74 -12.30 10.68 -10.26
CA SER A 74 -12.18 10.13 -8.89
C SER A 74 -11.35 8.85 -8.93
N PHE A 75 -10.67 8.47 -7.82
CA PHE A 75 -9.90 7.21 -7.76
C PHE A 75 -10.79 5.98 -8.01
N GLU A 76 -12.11 6.06 -7.79
CA GLU A 76 -13.14 5.10 -8.23
C GLU A 76 -13.44 5.07 -9.74
N VAL A 77 -13.36 6.20 -10.46
CA VAL A 77 -13.71 6.32 -11.90
C VAL A 77 -12.51 5.99 -12.81
N GLU A 78 -11.30 6.10 -12.27
CA GLU A 78 -10.06 5.70 -12.96
C GLU A 78 -9.85 4.16 -12.99
N LEU A 79 -10.84 3.38 -12.49
CA LEU A 79 -10.83 1.92 -12.27
C LEU A 79 -11.46 1.08 -13.40
N ASP A 80 -11.10 1.30 -14.66
CA ASP A 80 -11.33 0.29 -15.71
C ASP A 80 -10.00 -0.18 -16.32
N GLU A 81 -9.94 -1.50 -16.54
CA GLU A 81 -8.83 -2.31 -17.06
C GLU A 81 -7.72 -2.71 -16.03
N ALA A 82 -7.86 -3.92 -15.45
CA ALA A 82 -6.79 -4.71 -14.80
C ALA A 82 -5.88 -3.98 -13.77
N CYS A 83 -6.47 -3.15 -12.92
CA CYS A 83 -5.75 -2.43 -11.88
C CYS A 83 -5.31 -3.33 -10.71
N ILE A 84 -3.99 -3.40 -10.47
CA ILE A 84 -3.37 -4.15 -9.37
C ILE A 84 -2.44 -3.26 -8.55
N ILE A 85 -2.40 -3.51 -7.24
CA ILE A 85 -1.60 -2.83 -6.23
C ILE A 85 -0.68 -3.86 -5.58
N SER A 86 0.62 -3.65 -5.72
CA SER A 86 1.67 -4.45 -5.06
C SER A 86 1.79 -4.14 -3.58
N TYR A 87 2.49 -4.98 -2.81
CA TYR A 87 2.73 -4.74 -1.39
C TYR A 87 3.45 -3.40 -1.13
N THR A 88 4.37 -2.99 -2.00
CA THR A 88 5.12 -1.74 -1.86
C THR A 88 4.26 -0.52 -2.13
N GLU A 89 3.35 -0.61 -3.09
CA GLU A 89 2.35 0.42 -3.35
C GLU A 89 1.32 0.48 -2.22
N TYR A 90 0.89 -0.67 -1.69
CA TYR A 90 0.03 -0.73 -0.51
C TYR A 90 0.63 0.06 0.67
N LEU A 91 1.91 -0.16 0.99
CA LEU A 91 2.61 0.59 2.02
C LEU A 91 2.70 2.08 1.68
N PHE A 92 2.96 2.42 0.42
CA PHE A 92 3.00 3.82 -0.03
C PHE A 92 1.65 4.52 0.17
N LEU A 93 0.55 3.89 -0.23
CA LEU A 93 -0.80 4.44 -0.06
C LEU A 93 -1.17 4.60 1.42
N LEU A 94 -0.88 3.61 2.27
CA LEU A 94 -1.06 3.75 3.73
C LEU A 94 -0.28 4.95 4.30
N CYS A 95 0.91 5.20 3.77
CA CYS A 95 1.73 6.32 4.20
C CYS A 95 1.20 7.66 3.72
N ILE A 96 0.54 7.70 2.57
CA ILE A 96 -0.19 8.88 2.11
C ILE A 96 -1.33 9.17 3.07
N LEU A 97 -2.17 8.18 3.43
CA LEU A 97 -3.35 8.39 4.29
C LEU A 97 -3.05 9.03 5.64
N THR A 98 -1.84 8.85 6.16
CA THR A 98 -1.41 9.39 7.47
C THR A 98 -0.53 10.63 7.37
N LYS A 99 -0.22 11.12 6.16
CA LYS A 99 0.69 12.25 5.99
C LYS A 99 -0.06 13.58 6.05
N PRO A 100 0.38 14.56 6.86
CA PRO A 100 -0.20 15.91 6.79
C PRO A 100 0.20 16.62 5.49
N HIS A 101 -0.62 17.54 4.98
CA HIS A 101 -0.34 18.31 3.75
C HIS A 101 1.03 19.00 3.78
N ALA A 102 1.42 19.57 4.92
CA ALA A 102 2.75 20.18 5.09
C ALA A 102 3.92 19.21 4.85
N GLY A 103 3.67 17.90 5.00
CA GLY A 103 4.63 16.83 4.75
C GLY A 103 4.67 16.33 3.30
N PHE A 104 3.78 16.78 2.41
CA PHE A 104 3.71 16.31 1.02
C PHE A 104 4.95 16.73 0.24
N LYS A 105 5.37 18.00 0.36
CA LYS A 105 6.61 18.46 -0.30
C LYS A 105 7.85 17.71 0.20
N ILE A 106 7.87 17.36 1.48
CA ILE A 106 8.94 16.55 2.06
C ILE A 106 8.92 15.12 1.48
N ALA A 107 7.74 14.53 1.25
CA ALA A 107 7.62 13.22 0.57
C ALA A 107 8.17 13.30 -0.85
N PHE A 108 7.72 14.29 -1.61
CA PHE A 108 8.14 14.49 -2.99
C PHE A 108 9.66 14.61 -3.10
N ASN A 109 10.27 15.46 -2.27
CA ASN A 109 11.72 15.65 -2.23
C ASN A 109 12.50 14.41 -1.72
N MET A 110 11.83 13.40 -1.15
CA MET A 110 12.48 12.13 -0.82
C MET A 110 12.58 11.19 -2.03
N PHE A 111 11.76 11.42 -3.06
CA PHE A 111 11.80 10.68 -4.32
C PHE A 111 12.69 11.36 -5.35
N ASP A 112 12.54 12.68 -5.51
CA ASP A 112 13.36 13.53 -6.40
C ASP A 112 14.81 13.55 -5.91
N ALA A 113 15.61 12.62 -6.42
CA ALA A 113 16.96 12.34 -5.95
C ALA A 113 18.00 13.21 -6.66
N ASP A 114 17.72 13.61 -7.90
CA ASP A 114 18.57 14.48 -8.70
C ASP A 114 18.25 15.98 -8.53
N GLY A 115 17.12 16.31 -7.90
CA GLY A 115 16.71 17.69 -7.62
C GLY A 115 16.08 18.40 -8.81
N ASN A 116 15.65 17.65 -9.83
CA ASN A 116 15.07 18.21 -11.05
C ASN A 116 13.61 18.68 -10.89
N GLN A 117 13.03 18.51 -9.69
CA GLN A 117 11.64 18.87 -9.32
C GLN A 117 10.56 18.02 -10.02
N MET A 118 10.96 16.88 -10.56
CA MET A 118 10.12 15.84 -11.12
C MET A 118 10.46 14.53 -10.40
N VAL A 119 9.58 13.54 -10.49
CA VAL A 119 9.89 12.17 -10.07
C VAL A 119 9.72 11.27 -11.28
N ASP A 120 10.76 10.53 -11.65
CA ASP A 120 10.69 9.55 -12.73
C ASP A 120 10.31 8.14 -12.22
N LYS A 121 10.01 7.22 -13.16
CA LYS A 121 9.64 5.83 -12.84
C LYS A 121 10.73 5.11 -12.02
N ARG A 122 12.00 5.41 -12.28
CA ARG A 122 13.15 4.76 -11.63
C ARG A 122 13.27 5.23 -10.18
N GLU A 123 13.18 6.53 -9.96
CA GLU A 123 13.16 7.16 -8.63
C GLU A 123 12.03 6.61 -7.75
N PHE A 124 10.84 6.43 -8.34
CA PHE A 124 9.72 5.84 -7.62
C PHE A 124 9.96 4.37 -7.24
N LEU A 125 10.53 3.57 -8.14
CA LEU A 125 10.81 2.14 -7.93
C LEU A 125 11.92 1.85 -6.92
N VAL A 126 12.76 2.84 -6.56
CA VAL A 126 13.80 2.70 -5.52
C VAL A 126 13.23 2.15 -4.21
N LEU A 127 11.99 2.51 -3.88
CA LEU A 127 11.27 2.00 -2.73
C LEU A 127 11.14 0.48 -2.69
N GLN A 128 10.75 -0.09 -3.83
CA GLN A 128 10.52 -1.53 -3.93
C GLN A 128 11.81 -2.28 -3.63
N GLU A 129 12.93 -1.77 -4.13
CA GLU A 129 14.25 -2.34 -3.88
C GLU A 129 14.70 -2.21 -2.41
N ILE A 130 14.41 -1.07 -1.76
CA ILE A 130 14.75 -0.86 -0.34
C ILE A 130 14.00 -1.85 0.55
N PHE A 131 12.69 -2.02 0.35
CA PHE A 131 11.88 -2.91 1.19
C PHE A 131 12.22 -4.38 0.94
N ARG A 132 12.49 -4.76 -0.31
CA ARG A 132 13.00 -6.09 -0.67
C ARG A 132 14.29 -6.43 0.08
N LYS A 133 15.32 -5.58 -0.04
CA LYS A 133 16.61 -5.76 0.67
C LYS A 133 16.48 -5.81 2.18
N LYS A 134 15.53 -5.05 2.74
CA LYS A 134 15.22 -5.09 4.18
C LYS A 134 14.66 -6.46 4.58
N ASN A 135 13.81 -7.06 3.75
CA ASN A 135 13.21 -8.37 4.04
C ASN A 135 14.22 -9.51 3.92
N GLU A 136 15.10 -9.51 2.90
CA GLU A 136 16.14 -10.54 2.73
C GLU A 136 17.07 -10.69 3.95
N LYS A 137 17.33 -9.58 4.66
CA LYS A 137 18.14 -9.59 5.90
C LYS A 137 17.43 -10.31 7.06
N LYS A 138 16.09 -10.31 7.07
CA LYS A 138 15.26 -10.99 8.08
C LYS A 138 15.25 -12.50 7.87
N SER A 139 15.28 -12.97 6.62
CA SER A 139 15.27 -14.41 6.24
C SER A 139 16.52 -15.19 6.66
N ARG A 140 17.64 -14.52 6.97
CA ARG A 140 18.90 -15.20 7.36
C ARG A 140 18.89 -15.78 8.79
N LYS A 141 17.78 -15.69 9.53
CA LYS A 141 17.72 -16.00 10.97
C LYS A 141 16.89 -17.25 11.36
N GLY A 142 16.40 -18.03 10.40
CA GLY A 142 15.63 -19.27 10.63
C GLY A 142 14.51 -19.41 9.58
N ASP A 143 14.32 -20.63 9.06
CA ASP A 143 13.34 -21.01 8.02
C ASP A 143 13.43 -20.24 6.69
N ALA A 144 14.55 -20.45 5.99
CA ALA A 144 14.87 -19.82 4.71
C ALA A 144 13.82 -20.09 3.61
N GLU A 145 13.21 -21.28 3.59
CA GLU A 145 12.27 -21.68 2.54
C GLU A 145 10.91 -20.96 2.67
N LYS A 146 10.29 -21.01 3.86
CA LYS A 146 9.04 -20.28 4.14
C LYS A 146 9.24 -18.77 4.04
N SER A 147 10.40 -18.26 4.46
CA SER A 147 10.76 -16.85 4.31
C SER A 147 10.93 -16.44 2.83
N ALA A 148 11.48 -17.32 2.01
CA ALA A 148 11.59 -17.10 0.57
C ALA A 148 10.22 -17.11 -0.11
N GLN A 149 9.33 -18.02 0.30
CA GLN A 149 7.94 -18.07 -0.17
C GLN A 149 7.18 -16.78 0.16
N LEU A 150 7.28 -16.29 1.41
CA LEU A 150 6.69 -15.01 1.79
C LEU A 150 7.27 -13.85 0.98
N SER A 151 8.58 -13.84 0.76
CA SER A 151 9.22 -12.79 -0.05
C SER A 151 8.76 -12.82 -1.51
N MET A 152 8.56 -14.01 -2.08
CA MET A 152 8.01 -14.21 -3.42
C MET A 152 6.57 -13.69 -3.50
N GLN A 153 5.73 -13.99 -2.50
CA GLN A 153 4.36 -13.49 -2.44
C GLN A 153 4.27 -11.97 -2.34
N LEU A 154 5.22 -11.31 -1.67
CA LEU A 154 5.17 -9.85 -1.50
C LEU A 154 5.83 -9.07 -2.64
N TYR A 155 6.93 -9.59 -3.20
CA TYR A 155 7.81 -8.84 -4.11
C TYR A 155 8.08 -9.53 -5.46
N GLY A 156 7.57 -10.75 -5.68
CA GLY A 156 7.73 -11.52 -6.92
C GLY A 156 9.08 -12.22 -7.08
N TYR A 157 9.24 -12.93 -8.22
CA TYR A 157 10.51 -13.54 -8.62
C TYR A 157 11.42 -12.49 -9.24
N GLN A 158 12.49 -12.10 -8.53
CA GLN A 158 13.62 -11.38 -9.12
C GLN A 158 14.92 -12.04 -8.68
N VAL A 159 15.76 -12.38 -9.67
CA VAL A 159 17.03 -13.10 -9.48
C VAL A 159 17.90 -12.33 -8.48
N ALA A 160 18.11 -12.90 -7.30
CA ALA A 160 19.05 -12.35 -6.32
C ALA A 160 20.47 -12.36 -6.93
N PRO A 161 21.22 -11.24 -6.91
CA PRO A 161 22.64 -11.32 -7.24
C PRO A 161 23.34 -12.09 -6.12
N MET A 162 23.97 -13.20 -6.50
CA MET A 162 25.11 -13.74 -5.76
C MET A 162 26.12 -12.59 -5.67
N ASN A 163 26.47 -12.15 -4.45
CA ASN A 163 27.46 -11.11 -4.09
C ASN A 163 26.88 -9.72 -3.77
N SER A 164 26.44 -9.55 -2.52
CA SER A 164 26.67 -8.29 -1.79
C SER A 164 27.18 -8.61 -0.38
N VAL A 165 28.47 -8.37 -0.17
CA VAL A 165 29.09 -8.39 1.16
C VAL A 165 28.70 -7.07 1.83
N LEU A 166 27.65 -7.07 2.65
CA LEU A 166 27.27 -5.93 3.46
C LEU A 166 27.74 -6.13 4.90
N LYS A 167 28.54 -5.15 5.37
CA LYS A 167 29.03 -5.07 6.76
C LYS A 167 27.88 -5.07 7.76
N LYS A 168 28.08 -5.84 8.83
CA LYS A 168 27.13 -6.09 9.91
C LYS A 168 27.21 -4.95 10.94
N ASP A 169 26.24 -4.06 10.93
CA ASP A 169 25.97 -3.20 12.09
C ASP A 169 24.78 -3.76 12.87
N ASN A 170 25.08 -4.24 14.08
CA ASN A 170 24.11 -4.64 15.09
C ASN A 170 23.56 -3.37 15.74
N GLN A 171 22.32 -2.98 15.43
CA GLN A 171 21.58 -2.07 16.30
C GLN A 171 20.08 -2.39 16.29
N GLU A 172 19.52 -2.49 17.49
CA GLU A 172 18.16 -2.89 17.81
C GLU A 172 17.09 -2.14 17.00
N PHE A 173 16.08 -2.89 16.55
CA PHE A 173 15.07 -2.45 15.60
C PHE A 173 13.76 -2.13 16.32
N VAL A 174 13.59 -0.88 16.71
CA VAL A 174 12.25 -0.30 16.96
C VAL A 174 11.47 -0.33 15.64
N ALA A 175 10.15 -0.51 15.66
CA ALA A 175 9.30 -0.42 14.47
C ALA A 175 9.55 0.89 13.72
N ARG A 176 10.29 0.83 12.60
CA ARG A 176 10.70 2.02 11.83
C ARG A 176 9.57 2.46 10.90
N SER A 177 9.24 3.75 10.94
CA SER A 177 8.29 4.37 10.01
C SER A 177 8.80 4.25 8.56
N TYR A 178 7.88 4.08 7.62
CA TYR A 178 8.15 4.04 6.17
C TYR A 178 9.02 5.22 5.71
N TRP A 179 8.72 6.42 6.18
CA TRP A 179 9.47 7.64 5.84
C TRP A 179 10.87 7.67 6.46
N ASP A 180 11.09 6.99 7.59
CA ASP A 180 12.42 6.86 8.18
C ASP A 180 13.30 5.87 7.41
N VAL A 181 12.68 4.82 6.84
CA VAL A 181 13.35 3.88 5.94
C VAL A 181 13.80 4.64 4.69
N LEU A 182 12.91 5.42 4.08
CA LEU A 182 13.23 6.29 2.95
C LEU A 182 14.37 7.25 3.27
N ARG A 183 14.23 8.07 4.32
CA ARG A 183 15.21 9.10 4.69
C ARG A 183 16.63 8.56 4.96
N ARG A 184 16.74 7.32 5.46
CA ARG A 184 18.06 6.69 5.71
C ARG A 184 18.60 5.98 4.48
N SER A 185 17.73 5.38 3.67
CA SER A 185 18.12 4.74 2.42
C SER A 185 18.54 5.75 1.36
N THR A 186 18.01 6.97 1.40
CA THR A 186 18.40 8.06 0.50
C THR A 186 19.78 8.64 0.78
N SER A 187 20.53 8.15 1.78
CA SER A 187 21.93 8.54 1.99
C SER A 187 22.82 7.95 0.89
N GLN A 188 22.86 8.61 -0.27
CA GLN A 188 23.77 8.56 -1.45
C GLN A 188 24.26 7.20 -2.01
N VAL A 189 24.42 6.13 -1.22
CA VAL A 189 25.00 4.84 -1.62
C VAL A 189 23.98 3.90 -2.28
N LEU A 190 22.68 4.05 -1.98
CA LEU A 190 21.64 3.22 -2.59
C LEU A 190 21.27 3.68 -4.00
N PHE A 191 21.20 4.99 -4.25
CA PHE A 191 20.85 5.52 -5.58
C PHE A 191 21.92 5.21 -6.64
N SER A 192 23.21 5.17 -6.28
CA SER A 192 24.28 4.83 -7.22
C SER A 192 24.23 3.36 -7.68
N ASP A 193 23.89 2.43 -6.80
CA ASP A 193 23.77 1.00 -7.12
C ASP A 193 22.51 0.67 -7.94
N LEU A 194 21.51 1.55 -7.90
CA LEU A 194 20.22 1.41 -8.59
C LEU A 194 20.28 1.92 -10.03
N ALA A 195 21.09 2.94 -10.31
CA ALA A 195 21.29 3.49 -11.66
C ALA A 195 21.84 2.47 -12.67
N GLU A 196 22.53 1.42 -12.21
CA GLU A 196 23.09 0.36 -13.08
C GLU A 196 22.16 -0.85 -13.31
N ARG A 197 20.98 -0.92 -12.65
CA ARG A 197 20.24 -2.20 -12.52
C ARG A 197 18.78 -2.18 -12.98
N ALA A 198 18.27 -1.07 -13.49
CA ALA A 198 16.93 -1.01 -14.08
C ALA A 198 16.98 -1.50 -15.54
N ASP A 199 17.02 -2.82 -15.72
CA ASP A 199 16.59 -3.41 -17.00
C ASP A 199 15.05 -3.35 -17.03
N ASP A 200 14.49 -2.68 -18.03
CA ASP A 200 13.07 -2.28 -18.14
C ASP A 200 12.10 -3.49 -18.27
N SER A 201 12.56 -4.73 -18.10
CA SER A 201 11.86 -5.95 -18.56
C SER A 201 11.21 -6.82 -17.47
N ILE A 202 11.35 -6.53 -16.16
CA ILE A 202 11.01 -7.52 -15.11
C ILE A 202 9.92 -7.06 -14.12
N THR A 203 9.59 -5.78 -14.03
CA THR A 203 8.51 -5.32 -13.13
C THR A 203 7.19 -5.22 -13.88
N ILE A 204 6.17 -5.92 -13.37
CA ILE A 204 4.79 -5.80 -13.86
C ILE A 204 4.33 -4.35 -13.69
N ASP A 205 3.72 -3.79 -14.72
CA ASP A 205 3.13 -2.46 -14.65
C ASP A 205 1.87 -2.52 -13.77
N THR A 206 1.99 -1.96 -12.57
CA THR A 206 0.92 -1.82 -11.59
C THR A 206 0.13 -0.53 -11.80
N THR A 207 -0.99 -0.38 -11.09
CA THR A 207 -1.89 0.78 -11.25
C THR A 207 -1.18 2.10 -11.04
N LEU A 208 -0.39 2.26 -9.97
CA LEU A 208 0.27 3.55 -9.70
C LEU A 208 1.38 3.85 -10.70
N LEU A 209 2.09 2.83 -11.17
CA LEU A 209 3.14 3.01 -12.18
C LEU A 209 2.54 3.50 -13.50
N VAL A 210 1.42 2.92 -13.94
CA VAL A 210 0.74 3.35 -15.16
C VAL A 210 0.10 4.72 -14.98
N HIS A 211 -0.48 5.00 -13.82
CA HIS A 211 -1.12 6.29 -13.52
C HIS A 211 -0.09 7.44 -13.53
N PHE A 212 1.04 7.29 -12.82
CA PHE A 212 2.06 8.35 -12.73
C PHE A 212 2.92 8.47 -13.99
N PHE A 213 3.29 7.36 -14.62
CA PHE A 213 4.33 7.36 -15.66
C PHE A 213 3.81 6.97 -17.05
N GLY A 214 2.51 6.65 -17.16
CA GLY A 214 1.84 6.19 -18.38
C GLY A 214 2.21 4.76 -18.77
N LYS A 215 1.47 4.17 -19.72
CA LYS A 215 1.71 2.80 -20.25
C LYS A 215 3.12 2.58 -20.83
N LYS A 216 3.85 3.66 -21.14
CA LYS A 216 5.23 3.60 -21.66
C LYS A 216 6.28 3.86 -20.58
N GLY A 217 5.88 4.26 -19.36
CA GLY A 217 6.80 4.58 -18.25
C GLY A 217 7.72 5.78 -18.51
N LYS A 218 7.32 6.71 -19.38
CA LYS A 218 8.14 7.87 -19.81
C LYS A 218 7.61 9.21 -19.35
N ALA A 219 6.39 9.26 -18.81
CA ALA A 219 5.94 10.48 -18.16
C ALA A 219 6.70 10.66 -16.85
N GLU A 220 6.76 11.89 -16.38
CA GLU A 220 7.40 12.28 -15.13
C GLU A 220 6.35 12.94 -14.25
N LEU A 221 6.46 12.75 -12.93
CA LEU A 221 5.47 13.20 -11.97
C LEU A 221 5.87 14.55 -11.37
N THR A 222 5.04 15.57 -11.57
CA THR A 222 5.26 16.90 -10.97
C THR A 222 4.86 16.91 -9.49
N PHE A 223 5.32 17.91 -8.73
CA PHE A 223 4.85 18.10 -7.36
C PHE A 223 3.35 18.40 -7.29
N ASP A 224 2.79 19.14 -8.24
CA ASP A 224 1.38 19.50 -8.23
C ASP A 224 0.49 18.26 -8.46
N ASP A 225 0.89 17.37 -9.38
CA ASP A 225 0.19 16.11 -9.61
C ASP A 225 0.33 15.17 -8.41
N PHE A 226 1.52 15.08 -7.82
CA PHE A 226 1.75 14.31 -6.61
C PHE A 226 0.92 14.81 -5.43
N TYR A 227 0.85 16.14 -5.25
CA TYR A 227 0.02 16.77 -4.20
C TYR A 227 -1.45 16.42 -4.40
N ARG A 228 -1.98 16.64 -5.62
CA ARG A 228 -3.38 16.35 -5.95
C ARG A 228 -3.72 14.88 -5.74
N PHE A 229 -2.85 13.97 -6.15
CA PHE A 229 -3.05 12.54 -5.92
C PHE A 229 -3.18 12.23 -4.43
N MET A 230 -2.27 12.74 -3.60
CA MET A 230 -2.28 12.50 -2.16
C MET A 230 -3.54 13.08 -1.49
N ASP A 231 -3.91 14.31 -1.87
CA ASP A 231 -5.08 15.03 -1.36
C ASP A 231 -6.39 14.32 -1.73
N ASN A 232 -6.51 13.90 -3.00
CA ASN A 232 -7.66 13.16 -3.51
C ASN A 232 -7.79 11.81 -2.81
N LEU A 233 -6.69 11.05 -2.67
CA LEU A 233 -6.73 9.74 -2.01
C LEU A 233 -7.18 9.85 -0.55
N GLN A 234 -6.67 10.85 0.19
CA GLN A 234 -7.11 11.10 1.56
C GLN A 234 -8.60 11.45 1.62
N THR A 235 -9.05 12.34 0.73
CA THR A 235 -10.44 12.77 0.65
C THR A 235 -11.36 11.60 0.33
N GLU A 236 -11.00 10.76 -0.63
CA GLU A 236 -11.81 9.64 -1.08
C GLU A 236 -11.95 8.54 -0.04
N VAL A 237 -10.87 8.18 0.66
CA VAL A 237 -10.95 7.20 1.76
C VAL A 237 -11.83 7.71 2.89
N LEU A 238 -11.76 9.01 3.21
CA LEU A 238 -12.64 9.63 4.21
C LEU A 238 -14.11 9.67 3.74
N GLU A 239 -14.35 9.95 2.46
CA GLU A 239 -15.69 9.97 1.87
C GLU A 239 -16.32 8.58 1.89
N ILE A 240 -15.59 7.54 1.45
CA ILE A 240 -16.07 6.15 1.47
C ILE A 240 -16.41 5.71 2.89
N GLU A 241 -15.56 6.05 3.87
CA GLU A 241 -15.83 5.79 5.27
C GLU A 241 -17.11 6.50 5.74
N PHE A 242 -17.24 7.80 5.47
CA PHE A 242 -18.42 8.58 5.84
C PHE A 242 -19.71 8.02 5.20
N LEU A 243 -19.68 7.68 3.91
CA LEU A 243 -20.82 7.13 3.18
C LEU A 243 -21.23 5.75 3.71
N THR A 244 -20.27 4.93 4.12
CA THR A 244 -20.52 3.61 4.73
C THR A 244 -21.36 3.73 6.00
N TYR A 245 -21.10 4.74 6.83
CA TYR A 245 -21.81 4.94 8.09
C TYR A 245 -23.07 5.81 7.96
N SER A 246 -23.09 6.77 7.05
CA SER A 246 -24.22 7.69 6.88
C SER A 246 -25.44 7.04 6.23
N LYS A 247 -25.26 5.93 5.50
CA LYS A 247 -26.34 5.16 4.85
C LYS A 247 -27.25 6.04 3.97
N GLY A 248 -26.65 7.02 3.28
CA GLY A 248 -27.34 7.97 2.41
C GLY A 248 -27.81 9.27 3.09
N MET A 249 -27.52 9.45 4.38
CA MET A 249 -27.80 10.70 5.11
C MET A 249 -26.65 11.70 4.96
N THR A 250 -26.91 12.99 5.24
CA THR A 250 -25.87 14.03 5.24
C THR A 250 -25.04 14.09 6.52
N THR A 251 -25.34 13.22 7.50
CA THR A 251 -24.67 13.13 8.80
C THR A 251 -24.50 11.67 9.22
N ILE A 252 -23.47 11.39 10.02
CA ILE A 252 -23.30 10.12 10.74
C ILE A 252 -23.74 10.28 12.19
N SER A 253 -24.18 9.19 12.82
CA SER A 253 -24.55 9.20 14.25
C SER A 253 -23.32 9.43 15.14
N GLU A 254 -23.52 10.03 16.32
CA GLU A 254 -22.43 10.19 17.30
C GLU A 254 -21.82 8.83 17.72
N GLU A 255 -22.62 7.76 17.77
CA GLU A 255 -22.14 6.41 18.04
C GLU A 255 -21.25 5.88 16.91
N ASP A 256 -21.64 6.06 15.65
CA ASP A 256 -20.86 5.60 14.51
C ASP A 256 -19.57 6.42 14.34
N PHE A 257 -19.62 7.72 14.61
CA PHE A 257 -18.42 8.55 14.69
C PHE A 257 -17.47 8.05 15.79
N ALA A 258 -17.98 7.71 16.97
CA ALA A 258 -17.17 7.14 18.04
C ALA A 258 -16.55 5.79 17.63
N LYS A 259 -17.28 4.92 16.92
CA LYS A 259 -16.73 3.65 16.39
C LYS A 259 -15.56 3.89 15.43
N ILE A 260 -15.68 4.86 14.52
CA ILE A 260 -14.60 5.22 13.59
C ILE A 260 -13.35 5.66 14.37
N LEU A 261 -13.52 6.57 15.34
CA LEU A 261 -12.40 7.07 16.14
C LEU A 261 -11.73 5.96 16.94
N LEU A 262 -12.52 5.09 17.60
CA LEU A 262 -12.01 4.03 18.45
C LEU A 262 -11.19 2.99 17.67
N ARG A 263 -11.46 2.82 16.36
CA ARG A 263 -10.66 1.94 15.48
C ARG A 263 -9.19 2.36 15.39
N PHE A 264 -8.88 3.63 15.63
CA PHE A 264 -7.52 4.18 15.60
C PHE A 264 -6.91 4.35 16.99
N THR A 265 -7.49 3.70 18.02
CA THR A 265 -7.02 3.78 19.41
C THR A 265 -6.66 2.41 19.97
N ASN A 266 -5.73 2.39 20.94
CA ASN A 266 -5.33 1.15 21.65
C ASN A 266 -6.15 0.96 22.93
N VAL A 267 -7.45 1.20 22.90
CA VAL A 267 -8.31 1.07 24.09
C VAL A 267 -8.87 -0.34 24.20
N GLU A 268 -8.71 -0.96 25.37
CA GLU A 268 -9.12 -2.36 25.59
C GLU A 268 -10.64 -2.52 25.74
N ASN A 269 -11.33 -1.52 26.28
CA ASN A 269 -12.76 -1.60 26.60
C ASN A 269 -13.62 -0.71 25.69
N ILE A 270 -13.64 -1.04 24.40
CA ILE A 270 -14.41 -0.31 23.38
C ILE A 270 -15.91 -0.25 23.74
N SER A 271 -16.47 -1.34 24.28
CA SER A 271 -17.89 -1.40 24.63
C SER A 271 -18.28 -0.39 25.70
N ALA A 272 -17.47 -0.22 26.75
CA ALA A 272 -17.75 0.78 27.79
C ALA A 272 -17.72 2.22 27.24
N TYR A 273 -16.80 2.52 26.31
CA TYR A 273 -16.79 3.84 25.66
C TYR A 273 -18.04 4.07 24.81
N LEU A 274 -18.46 3.08 24.03
CA LEU A 274 -19.69 3.18 23.22
C LEU A 274 -20.94 3.29 24.10
N ASP A 275 -20.99 2.56 25.21
CA ASP A 275 -22.10 2.67 26.16
C ASP A 275 -22.16 4.06 26.79
N ASN A 276 -21.02 4.65 27.18
CA ASN A 276 -20.98 6.03 27.67
C ASN A 276 -21.48 7.03 26.61
N VAL A 277 -21.09 6.85 25.34
CA VAL A 277 -21.59 7.69 24.24
C VAL A 277 -23.11 7.61 24.14
N ARG A 278 -23.69 6.40 24.19
CA ARG A 278 -25.15 6.21 24.16
C ARG A 278 -25.88 6.92 25.31
N HIS A 279 -25.32 6.91 26.52
CA HIS A 279 -25.94 7.56 27.68
C HIS A 279 -25.82 9.09 27.66
N CYS A 280 -24.90 9.64 26.87
CA CYS A 280 -24.67 11.08 26.75
C CYS A 280 -25.45 11.74 25.61
N ILE A 281 -26.08 10.96 24.72
CA ILE A 281 -26.89 11.49 23.62
C ILE A 281 -28.28 11.84 24.17
N PRO A 282 -28.68 13.13 24.19
CA PRO A 282 -30.01 13.53 24.66
C PRO A 282 -31.11 13.06 23.70
N ASP A 283 -32.25 12.65 24.25
CA ASP A 283 -33.40 12.07 23.52
C ASP A 283 -33.99 12.98 22.42
N GLU A 284 -33.64 14.26 22.37
CA GLU A 284 -34.17 15.25 21.42
C GLU A 284 -33.61 15.13 19.98
N LYS A 285 -32.71 14.18 19.71
CA LYS A 285 -32.07 13.98 18.40
C LYS A 285 -32.45 12.69 17.65
N VAL A 286 -33.40 11.90 18.16
CA VAL A 286 -33.84 10.63 17.55
C VAL A 286 -34.85 10.85 16.44
#